data_AF-A0A352FTC1-F1
#
_entry.id   AF-A0A352FTC1-F1
#
_cell.length_a   1.000
_cell.length_b   1.000
_cell.length_c   1.000
_cell.angle_alpha   90.00
_cell.angle_beta   90.00
_cell.angle_gamma   90.00
#
_symmetry.space_group_name_H-M   'P 1'
#
loop_
_entity.id
_entity.type
_entity.pdbx_description
1 polymer ?
#
loop_
_entity_poly.entity_id
_entity_poly.type
_entity_poly.pdbx_seq_one_letter_code
_entity_poly.pdbx_strand_id
1 'polypeptide(L)'
;MALRFERHGSGESDMSAHADTQEHFAGSNKLFISIWFWLLLLTGFEVFLGYVQLPVIYMLVILMGASIIKAALIVAYFMHLRFERLNLILTIVPALVICICLLLVFFPDSFRSKQLRYSGPPPAPESR
;
A
#
# COMPACT_ATOMS: atom_id res chain seq x y z
N MET A 1 6.23 76.06 -4.42
CA MET A 1 5.32 75.37 -3.48
C MET A 1 4.40 74.45 -4.28
N ALA A 2 4.97 73.39 -4.89
CA ALA A 2 4.24 72.33 -5.56
C ALA A 2 4.34 71.10 -4.65
N LEU A 3 3.30 70.88 -3.86
CA LEU A 3 3.19 69.75 -2.96
C LEU A 3 2.86 68.50 -3.77
N ARG A 4 3.63 67.44 -3.50
CA ARG A 4 3.11 66.08 -3.26
C ARG A 4 2.14 65.55 -4.33
N PHE A 5 2.69 64.93 -5.36
CA PHE A 5 1.97 63.89 -6.10
C PHE A 5 2.96 62.78 -6.51
N GLU A 6 2.92 61.70 -5.73
CA GLU A 6 3.28 60.30 -6.10
C GLU A 6 4.72 60.05 -6.59
N ARG A 7 5.65 59.50 -5.81
CA ARG A 7 5.58 58.23 -5.04
C ARG A 7 4.64 57.17 -5.61
N HIS A 8 4.91 56.76 -6.85
CA HIS A 8 4.51 55.45 -7.39
C HIS A 8 5.79 54.91 -8.06
N GLY A 9 6.58 54.04 -7.42
CA GLY A 9 6.15 52.69 -7.09
C GLY A 9 6.23 51.80 -8.34
N SER A 10 7.39 51.76 -9.00
CA SER A 10 7.61 50.89 -10.17
C SER A 10 9.04 50.36 -10.11
N GLY A 11 9.20 49.09 -9.76
CA GLY A 11 10.48 48.40 -9.70
C GLY A 11 10.62 47.31 -8.64
N GLU A 12 9.58 47.06 -7.83
CA GLU A 12 9.54 45.99 -6.84
C GLU A 12 8.97 44.69 -7.44
N SER A 13 9.46 44.29 -8.61
CA SER A 13 8.88 43.19 -9.39
C SER A 13 9.96 42.33 -10.07
N ASP A 14 10.97 41.88 -9.32
CA ASP A 14 11.92 40.85 -9.80
C ASP A 14 12.40 39.88 -8.70
N MET A 15 11.73 39.82 -7.54
CA MET A 15 12.07 38.86 -6.46
C MET A 15 10.84 38.09 -5.95
N SER A 16 9.97 37.61 -6.84
CA SER A 16 8.89 36.68 -6.47
C SER A 16 8.76 35.47 -7.41
N ALA A 17 9.74 35.23 -8.29
CA ALA A 17 9.76 34.10 -9.20
C ALA A 17 10.12 32.73 -8.56
N HIS A 18 9.98 32.58 -7.23
CA HIS A 18 10.31 31.34 -6.51
C HIS A 18 9.30 30.96 -5.42
N ALA A 19 8.03 31.33 -5.55
CA ALA A 19 6.99 30.91 -4.60
C ALA A 19 5.85 30.06 -5.23
N ASP A 20 5.87 29.82 -6.55
CA ASP A 20 4.75 29.16 -7.25
C ASP A 20 4.98 27.67 -7.58
N THR A 21 6.20 27.15 -7.43
CA THR A 21 6.50 25.72 -7.73
C THR A 21 6.18 24.76 -6.57
N GLN A 22 5.76 25.26 -5.40
CA GLN A 22 5.58 24.44 -4.19
C GLN A 22 4.15 23.91 -4.00
N GLU A 23 3.13 24.57 -4.57
CA GLU A 23 1.72 24.25 -4.32
C GLU A 23 1.21 23.03 -5.10
N HIS A 24 1.70 22.80 -6.32
CA HIS A 24 1.33 21.62 -7.13
C HIS A 24 2.00 20.31 -6.68
N PHE A 25 3.11 20.38 -5.94
CA PHE A 25 3.81 19.19 -5.41
C PHE A 25 3.24 18.75 -4.06
N ALA A 26 2.71 19.69 -3.25
CA ALA A 26 2.17 19.41 -1.92
C ALA A 26 0.96 18.44 -1.94
N GLY A 27 0.11 18.49 -2.97
CA GLY A 27 -1.04 17.59 -3.10
C GLY A 27 -0.66 16.12 -3.28
N SER A 28 0.30 15.83 -4.17
CA SER A 28 0.79 14.46 -4.41
C SER A 28 1.53 13.91 -3.20
N ASN A 29 2.41 14.70 -2.57
CA ASN A 29 3.19 14.24 -1.41
C ASN A 29 2.32 13.82 -0.24
N LYS A 30 1.24 14.56 0.04
CA LYS A 30 0.31 14.23 1.13
C LYS A 30 -0.35 12.88 0.91
N LEU A 31 -0.72 12.56 -0.34
CA LEU A 31 -1.31 11.26 -0.67
C LEU A 31 -0.28 10.13 -0.54
N PHE A 32 0.93 10.30 -1.11
CA PHE A 32 2.01 9.32 -0.97
C PHE A 32 2.37 9.04 0.49
N ILE A 33 2.48 10.08 1.32
CA ILE A 33 2.74 9.94 2.76
C ILE A 33 1.57 9.25 3.47
N SER A 34 0.32 9.58 3.13
CA SER A 34 -0.86 8.95 3.73
C SER A 34 -0.92 7.45 3.45
N ILE A 35 -0.64 7.05 2.21
CA ILE A 35 -0.58 5.63 1.80
C ILE A 35 0.56 4.93 2.50
N TRP A 36 1.75 5.54 2.49
CA TRP A 36 2.91 4.98 3.17
C TRP A 36 2.63 4.73 4.65
N PHE A 37 1.98 5.68 5.32
CA PHE A 37 1.55 5.54 6.71
C PHE A 37 0.51 4.44 6.89
N TRP A 38 -0.50 4.34 6.03
CA TRP A 38 -1.50 3.26 6.07
C TRP A 38 -0.89 1.87 5.85
N LEU A 39 0.03 1.73 4.87
CA LEU A 39 0.74 0.48 4.63
C LEU A 39 1.62 0.10 5.82
N LEU A 40 2.30 1.09 6.41
CA LEU A 40 3.15 0.88 7.58
C LEU A 40 2.32 0.47 8.79
N LEU A 41 1.22 1.17 9.06
CA LEU A 41 0.32 0.88 10.17
C LEU A 41 -0.25 -0.53 10.06
N LEU A 42 -0.68 -0.92 8.86
CA LEU A 42 -1.24 -2.25 8.62
C LEU A 42 -0.20 -3.36 8.75
N THR A 43 1.04 -3.11 8.31
CA THR A 43 2.17 -4.03 8.53
C THR A 43 2.53 -4.12 10.01
N GLY A 44 2.54 -3.00 10.72
CA GLY A 44 2.78 -2.96 12.17
C GLY A 44 1.72 -3.72 12.96
N PHE A 45 0.44 -3.58 12.58
CA PHE A 45 -0.66 -4.30 13.19
C PHE A 45 -0.55 -5.82 13.00
N GLU A 46 -0.22 -6.26 11.79
CA GLU A 46 0.03 -7.67 11.48
C GLU A 46 1.17 -8.25 12.33
N VAL A 47 2.31 -7.55 12.40
CA VAL A 47 3.47 -7.97 13.20
C VAL A 47 3.15 -7.98 14.70
N PHE A 48 2.41 -6.98 15.19
CA PHE A 48 2.01 -6.90 16.58
C PHE A 48 1.11 -8.07 16.97
N LEU A 49 0.10 -8.41 16.16
CA LEU A 49 -0.73 -9.60 16.40
C LEU A 49 0.08 -10.89 16.30
N GLY A 50 1.04 -10.97 15.38
CA GLY A 50 1.95 -12.12 15.27
C GLY A 50 2.84 -12.30 16.51
N TYR A 51 3.27 -11.20 17.14
CA TYR A 51 4.12 -11.22 18.33
C TYR A 51 3.43 -11.83 19.56
N VAL A 52 2.10 -11.74 19.63
CA VAL A 52 1.29 -12.35 20.70
C VAL A 52 1.24 -13.89 20.62
N GLN A 53 1.97 -14.51 19.68
CA GLN A 53 2.01 -15.96 19.43
C GLN A 53 0.60 -16.54 19.23
N LEU A 54 -0.08 -16.01 18.22
CA LEU A 54 -1.38 -16.51 17.82
C LEU A 54 -1.27 -17.88 17.11
N PRO A 55 -2.33 -18.72 17.18
CA PRO A 55 -2.37 -19.98 16.46
C PRO A 55 -2.16 -19.77 14.96
N VAL A 56 -1.48 -20.72 14.30
CA VAL A 56 -1.08 -20.66 12.88
C VAL A 56 -2.24 -20.26 11.95
N ILE A 57 -3.46 -20.68 12.25
CA ILE A 57 -4.65 -20.31 11.46
C ILE A 57 -4.90 -18.80 11.48
N TYR A 58 -4.80 -18.15 12.65
CA TYR A 58 -4.98 -16.71 12.76
C TYR A 58 -3.87 -15.94 12.07
N MET A 59 -2.62 -16.41 12.18
CA MET A 59 -1.51 -15.82 11.44
C MET A 59 -1.78 -15.82 9.94
N LEU A 60 -2.23 -16.95 9.37
CA LEU A 60 -2.58 -17.05 7.95
C LEU A 60 -3.75 -16.13 7.58
N VAL A 61 -4.80 -16.06 8.40
CA VAL A 61 -5.97 -15.19 8.17
C VAL A 61 -5.58 -13.71 8.22
N ILE A 62 -4.73 -13.29 9.16
CA ILE A 62 -4.29 -11.90 9.30
C ILE A 62 -3.38 -11.51 8.14
N LEU A 63 -2.41 -12.36 7.77
CA LEU A 63 -1.55 -12.16 6.59
C LEU A 63 -2.38 -12.02 5.31
N MET A 64 -3.37 -12.91 5.15
CA MET A 64 -4.27 -12.93 4.00
C MET A 64 -5.15 -11.67 3.97
N GLY A 65 -5.76 -11.30 5.10
CA GLY A 65 -6.57 -10.09 5.22
C GLY A 65 -5.75 -8.82 5.02
N ALA A 66 -4.54 -8.76 5.57
CA ALA A 66 -3.61 -7.66 5.38
C ALA A 66 -3.25 -7.47 3.90
N SER A 67 -3.05 -8.55 3.15
CA SER A 67 -2.82 -8.51 1.70
C SER A 67 -4.00 -7.92 0.93
N ILE A 68 -5.23 -8.36 1.23
CA ILE A 68 -6.45 -7.83 0.62
C ILE A 68 -6.60 -6.33 0.90
N ILE A 69 -6.43 -5.92 2.16
CA ILE A 69 -6.61 -4.52 2.56
C ILE A 69 -5.52 -3.64 1.92
N LYS A 70 -4.26 -4.11 1.84
CA LYS A 70 -3.20 -3.41 1.10
C LYS A 70 -3.56 -3.23 -0.38
N ALA A 71 -4.09 -4.27 -1.03
CA ALA A 71 -4.53 -4.18 -2.42
C ALA A 71 -5.69 -3.19 -2.58
N ALA A 72 -6.68 -3.22 -1.68
CA ALA A 72 -7.79 -2.28 -1.66
C ALA A 72 -7.33 -0.82 -1.45
N LEU A 73 -6.35 -0.59 -0.56
CA LEU A 73 -5.72 0.73 -0.34
C LEU A 73 -5.06 1.28 -1.60
N ILE A 74 -4.35 0.42 -2.34
CA ILE A 74 -3.74 0.79 -3.63
C ILE A 74 -4.85 1.15 -4.64
N VAL A 75 -5.91 0.34 -4.75
CA VAL A 75 -7.04 0.59 -5.66
C VAL A 75 -7.79 1.88 -5.29
N ALA A 76 -8.11 2.09 -4.02
CA ALA A 76 -8.79 3.28 -3.54
C ALA A 76 -7.97 4.55 -3.80
N TYR A 77 -6.65 4.47 -3.66
CA TYR A 77 -5.75 5.58 -4.01
C TYR A 77 -5.81 5.92 -5.50
N PHE A 78 -5.71 4.92 -6.37
CA PHE A 78 -5.83 5.15 -7.81
C PHE A 78 -7.23 5.61 -8.22
N MET A 79 -8.25 5.26 -7.44
CA MET A 79 -9.62 5.74 -7.62
C MET A 79 -9.80 7.21 -7.18
N HIS A 80 -8.95 7.74 -6.30
CA HIS A 80 -8.94 9.17 -5.96
C HIS A 80 -8.26 10.03 -7.04
N LEU A 81 -7.38 9.46 -7.87
CA LEU A 81 -6.82 10.05 -9.10
C LEU A 81 -7.67 9.81 -10.35
N ARG A 82 -8.90 9.30 -10.19
CA ARG A 82 -9.86 8.92 -11.26
C ARG A 82 -10.53 10.12 -11.93
N PHE A 83 -9.75 11.11 -12.34
CA PHE A 83 -10.21 12.15 -13.24
C PHE A 83 -9.54 12.12 -14.60
N GLU A 84 -8.80 11.06 -15.01
CA GLU A 84 -8.41 10.99 -16.44
C GLU A 84 -7.95 9.67 -17.12
N ARG A 85 -7.55 8.56 -16.47
CA ARG A 85 -6.71 7.55 -17.20
C ARG A 85 -7.20 6.08 -17.18
N LEU A 86 -7.62 5.58 -18.34
CA LEU A 86 -7.84 4.14 -18.64
C LEU A 86 -6.56 3.28 -18.53
N ASN A 87 -5.38 3.88 -18.71
CA ASN A 87 -4.09 3.17 -18.61
C ASN A 87 -3.81 2.65 -17.18
N LEU A 88 -4.42 3.26 -16.16
CA LEU A 88 -4.27 2.85 -14.76
C LEU A 88 -5.06 1.60 -14.42
N ILE A 89 -6.23 1.42 -15.03
CA ILE A 89 -7.02 0.18 -14.91
C ILE A 89 -6.24 -0.99 -15.51
N LEU A 90 -5.55 -0.77 -16.63
CA LEU A 90 -4.80 -1.81 -17.33
C LEU A 90 -3.61 -2.35 -16.51
N THR A 91 -3.01 -1.54 -15.63
CA THR A 91 -1.92 -1.99 -14.74
C THR A 91 -2.41 -2.52 -13.39
N ILE A 92 -3.57 -2.08 -12.90
CA ILE A 92 -4.19 -2.57 -11.65
C ILE A 92 -4.85 -3.92 -11.81
N VAL A 93 -5.57 -4.14 -12.91
CA VAL A 93 -6.25 -5.41 -13.18
C VAL A 93 -5.29 -6.61 -13.06
N PRO A 94 -4.10 -6.62 -13.69
CA PRO A 94 -3.18 -7.76 -13.53
C PRO A 94 -2.67 -7.90 -12.09
N ALA A 95 -2.44 -6.81 -11.35
CA ALA A 95 -2.04 -6.89 -9.95
C ALA A 95 -3.14 -7.53 -9.07
N LEU A 96 -4.40 -7.17 -9.32
CA LEU A 96 -5.56 -7.71 -8.62
C LEU A 96 -5.79 -9.20 -8.99
N VAL A 97 -5.63 -9.55 -10.26
CA VAL A 97 -5.70 -10.95 -10.74
C VAL A 97 -4.62 -11.79 -10.06
N ILE A 98 -3.37 -11.31 -10.00
CA ILE A 98 -2.27 -12.02 -9.31
C ILE A 98 -2.59 -12.18 -7.83
N CYS A 99 -3.12 -11.14 -7.18
CA CYS A 99 -3.54 -11.20 -5.78
C CYS A 99 -4.60 -12.29 -5.55
N ILE A 100 -5.66 -12.32 -6.37
CA ILE A 100 -6.70 -13.36 -6.29
C ILE A 100 -6.12 -14.75 -6.56
N CYS A 101 -5.28 -14.91 -7.59
CA CYS A 101 -4.61 -16.18 -7.89
C CYS A 101 -3.76 -16.67 -6.72
N LEU A 102 -2.98 -15.79 -6.08
CA LEU A 102 -2.20 -16.14 -4.90
C LEU A 102 -3.09 -16.59 -3.74
N LEU A 103 -4.22 -15.91 -3.50
CA LEU A 103 -5.18 -16.34 -2.48
C LEU A 103 -5.77 -17.73 -2.78
N LEU A 104 -6.14 -17.97 -4.04
CA LEU A 104 -6.71 -19.24 -4.48
C LEU A 104 -5.72 -20.40 -4.46
N VAL A 105 -4.42 -20.16 -4.62
CA VAL A 105 -3.37 -21.18 -4.52
C VAL A 105 -2.95 -21.39 -3.06
N PHE A 106 -2.79 -20.31 -2.30
CA PHE A 106 -2.29 -20.35 -0.93
C PHE A 106 -3.29 -21.01 0.03
N PHE A 107 -4.59 -20.79 -0.18
CA PHE A 107 -5.64 -21.38 0.63
C PHE A 107 -5.60 -22.92 0.61
N PRO A 108 -5.73 -23.62 -0.53
CA PRO A 108 -5.65 -25.08 -0.59
C PRO A 108 -4.26 -25.64 -0.26
N ASP A 109 -3.17 -24.93 -0.60
CA ASP A 109 -1.82 -25.40 -0.29
C ASP A 109 -1.52 -25.38 1.22
N SER A 110 -2.04 -24.38 1.95
CA SER A 110 -1.98 -24.33 3.40
C SER A 110 -2.76 -25.49 4.07
N PHE A 111 -3.84 -25.97 3.45
CA PHE A 111 -4.56 -27.16 3.93
C PHE A 111 -3.80 -28.45 3.60
N ARG A 112 -3.24 -28.57 2.39
CA ARG A 112 -2.48 -29.74 1.94
C ARG A 112 -1.17 -29.93 2.71
N SER A 113 -0.46 -28.85 3.01
CA SER A 113 0.79 -28.89 3.79
C SER A 113 0.59 -29.39 5.23
N LYS A 114 -0.60 -29.22 5.82
CA LYS A 114 -0.95 -29.83 7.12
C LYS A 114 -1.07 -31.35 7.03
N GLN A 115 -1.53 -31.90 5.90
CA GLN A 115 -1.68 -33.35 5.72
C GLN A 115 -0.33 -34.06 5.51
N LEU A 116 0.62 -33.42 4.82
CA LEU A 116 1.95 -34.01 4.59
C LEU A 116 2.80 -34.12 5.86
N ARG A 117 2.62 -33.21 6.84
CA ARG A 117 3.29 -33.31 8.16
C ARG A 117 2.72 -34.41 9.07
N TYR A 118 1.58 -35.00 8.70
CA TYR A 118 0.93 -36.06 9.47
C TYR A 118 1.24 -37.47 8.94
N SER A 119 1.81 -37.59 7.74
CA SER A 119 2.42 -38.85 7.27
C SER A 119 3.77 -39.01 7.98
N GLY A 120 3.73 -39.67 9.14
CA GLY A 120 4.92 -40.00 9.93
C GLY A 120 5.97 -40.81 9.14
N PRO A 121 7.21 -40.90 9.67
CA PRO A 121 8.31 -41.59 9.01
C PRO A 121 7.93 -43.03 8.64
N PRO A 122 8.45 -43.57 7.52
CA PRO A 122 8.16 -44.94 7.10
C PRO A 122 8.50 -45.91 8.23
N PRO A 123 7.67 -46.95 8.47
CA PRO A 123 8.00 -47.96 9.47
C PRO A 123 9.37 -48.54 9.12
N ALA A 124 10.28 -48.53 10.11
CA ALA A 124 11.62 -49.07 9.95
C ALA A 124 11.51 -50.52 9.43
N PRO A 125 12.38 -50.93 8.49
CA PRO A 125 12.38 -52.31 8.02
C PRO A 125 12.52 -53.23 9.23
N GLU A 126 11.47 -54.00 9.49
CA GLU A 126 11.44 -55.01 10.55
C GLU A 126 12.63 -55.95 10.32
N SER A 127 13.55 -55.98 11.28
CA SER A 127 14.69 -56.89 11.27
C SER A 127 14.17 -58.32 11.42
N ARG A 128 14.07 -59.04 10.29
CA ARG A 128 14.00 -60.50 10.23
C ARG A 128 15.21 -61.06 9.52
#